data_AF-A0AAJ7SL40-F1
#
_entry.id   AF-A0AAJ7SL40-F1
#
_cell.length_a   1.000
_cell.length_b   1.000
_cell.length_c   1.000
_cell.angle_alpha   90.00
_cell.angle_beta   90.00
_cell.angle_gamma   90.00
#
_symmetry.space_group_name_H-M   'P 1'
#
loop_
_entity.id
_entity.type
_entity.pdbx_description
1 polymer ?
#
loop_
_entity_poly.entity_id
_entity_poly.type
_entity_poly.pdbx_seq_one_letter_code
_entity_poly.pdbx_strand_id
1 'polypeptide(L)'
;MKDHWDELKECVGVNPTPLLDHLSNNRTITRRFRSVAAAKGGEECVEFLLEHLVNEREEEHMKLWNALYAVRRNYLQIWRMLQENGDAVHAISKSRPQLIAWIGTNPRHLLLQLINQSLIPRDALARVRVARSDEQVAGILLDLYVGRGNDGCERLLFALYAVKNEYPKVKQWLKSLRFLKRLLTKVPRFLATTKDNGLHNQIRFNKARFCEAIMHDLEGLLSYLEKRNYFSKTVTAEIRDMEKKKGRELAVKHLIELALGKGRAKSREFLEILWQLQGQYPKMTRIFDEM
;
A
#
# COMPACT_ATOMS: atom_id res chain seq x y z
N MET A 1 8.15 7.35 8.24
CA MET A 1 7.17 7.91 9.21
C MET A 1 7.75 9.09 9.99
N LYS A 2 9.00 9.03 10.47
CA LYS A 2 9.75 10.24 10.89
C LYS A 2 9.78 11.31 9.78
N ASP A 3 9.75 10.84 8.53
CA ASP A 3 9.74 11.67 7.33
C ASP A 3 8.57 12.66 7.21
N HIS A 4 7.53 12.56 8.06
CA HIS A 4 6.37 13.46 8.07
C HIS A 4 6.24 14.23 9.40
N TRP A 5 7.22 14.12 10.30
CA TRP A 5 7.16 14.78 11.61
C TRP A 5 7.38 16.28 11.50
N ASP A 6 8.26 16.71 10.60
CA ASP A 6 8.48 18.13 10.37
C ASP A 6 7.22 18.76 9.76
N GLU A 7 6.55 18.07 8.84
CA GLU A 7 5.23 18.48 8.33
C GLU A 7 4.16 18.49 9.43
N LEU A 8 4.14 17.50 10.34
CA LEU A 8 3.22 17.48 11.47
C LEU A 8 3.47 18.64 12.45
N LYS A 9 4.74 18.94 12.74
CA LYS A 9 5.15 20.07 13.59
C LYS A 9 4.69 21.38 12.97
N GLU A 10 4.97 21.59 11.68
CA GLU A 10 4.56 22.79 10.95
C GLU A 10 3.02 22.93 10.89
N CYS A 11 2.29 21.85 10.62
CA CYS A 11 0.84 21.90 10.45
C CYS A 11 0.05 22.01 11.77
N VAL A 12 0.43 21.22 12.78
CA VAL A 12 -0.24 21.20 14.08
C VAL A 12 0.26 22.35 14.96
N GLY A 13 1.51 22.75 14.81
CA GLY A 13 2.16 23.76 15.64
C GLY A 13 1.48 25.12 15.55
N VAL A 14 0.84 25.45 14.42
CA VAL A 14 0.01 26.67 14.28
C VAL A 14 -1.09 26.72 15.34
N ASN A 15 -1.68 25.57 15.69
CA ASN A 15 -2.67 25.47 16.76
C ASN A 15 -2.76 24.02 17.30
N PRO A 16 -1.98 23.65 18.33
CA PRO A 16 -1.98 22.29 18.85
C PRO A 16 -3.19 21.96 19.73
N THR A 17 -4.01 22.95 20.10
CA THR A 17 -5.09 22.81 21.09
C THR A 17 -6.13 21.75 20.71
N PRO A 18 -6.68 21.71 19.47
CA PRO A 18 -7.64 20.66 19.10
C PRO A 18 -7.11 19.24 19.29
N LEU A 19 -5.84 18.99 18.92
CA LEU A 19 -5.21 17.69 19.09
C LEU A 19 -4.98 17.36 20.57
N LEU A 20 -4.43 18.30 21.35
CA LEU A 20 -4.20 18.15 22.78
C LEU A 20 -5.50 17.86 23.55
N ASP A 21 -6.57 18.57 23.20
CA ASP A 21 -7.87 18.40 23.84
C ASP A 21 -8.46 17.04 23.53
N HIS A 22 -8.37 16.60 22.28
CA HIS A 22 -8.84 15.28 21.89
C HIS A 22 -8.06 14.15 22.60
N LEU A 23 -6.74 14.25 22.66
CA LEU A 23 -5.89 13.26 23.34
C LEU A 23 -6.12 13.24 24.84
N SER A 24 -6.30 14.40 25.48
CA SER A 24 -6.57 14.49 26.91
C SER A 24 -7.97 13.98 27.26
N ASN A 25 -8.98 14.28 26.44
CA ASN A 25 -10.35 13.85 26.67
C ASN A 25 -10.51 12.33 26.48
N ASN A 26 -9.75 11.74 25.56
CA ASN A 26 -9.71 10.30 25.34
C ASN A 26 -8.71 9.56 26.25
N ARG A 27 -8.14 10.25 27.26
CA ARG A 27 -7.20 9.69 28.24
C ARG A 27 -5.94 9.08 27.61
N THR A 28 -5.58 9.50 26.40
CA THR A 28 -4.31 9.13 25.75
C THR A 28 -3.14 9.86 26.40
N ILE A 29 -3.35 11.11 26.82
CA ILE A 29 -2.41 11.88 27.64
C ILE A 29 -3.10 12.34 28.92
N THR A 30 -2.33 12.53 29.99
CA THR A 30 -2.87 13.07 31.25
C THR A 30 -3.19 14.56 31.12
N ARG A 31 -4.11 15.07 31.96
CA ARG A 31 -4.39 16.52 32.04
C ARG A 31 -3.14 17.33 32.39
N ARG A 32 -2.27 16.77 33.24
CA ARG A 32 -0.98 17.39 33.60
C ARG A 32 -0.06 17.48 32.39
N PHE A 33 0.06 16.40 31.61
CA PHE A 33 0.83 16.40 30.37
C PHE A 33 0.29 17.43 29.37
N ARG A 34 -1.04 17.45 29.15
CA ARG A 34 -1.71 18.45 28.29
C ARG A 34 -1.33 19.88 28.69
N SER A 35 -1.36 20.19 29.99
CA SER A 35 -1.02 21.52 30.50
C SER A 35 0.43 21.89 30.24
N VAL A 36 1.37 20.95 30.40
CA VAL A 36 2.81 21.15 30.14
C VAL A 36 3.06 21.32 28.64
N ALA A 37 2.44 20.50 27.80
CA ALA A 37 2.55 20.60 26.35
C ALA A 37 1.98 21.93 25.83
N ALA A 38 0.80 22.32 26.30
CA ALA A 38 0.17 23.60 25.93
C ALA A 38 1.02 24.81 26.32
N ALA A 39 1.74 24.74 27.44
CA ALA A 39 2.64 25.81 27.89
C ALA A 39 3.88 25.99 26.99
N LYS A 40 4.30 24.95 26.25
CA LYS A 40 5.36 25.07 25.24
C LYS A 40 4.85 25.83 24.00
N GLY A 41 3.61 25.57 23.59
CA GLY A 41 2.99 26.17 22.41
C GLY A 41 3.69 25.79 21.10
N GLY A 42 3.12 26.21 19.98
CA GLY A 42 3.79 26.12 18.68
C GLY A 42 4.20 24.70 18.27
N GLU A 43 5.29 24.61 17.52
CA GLU A 43 5.92 23.36 17.10
C GLU A 43 6.58 22.61 18.26
N GLU A 44 7.14 23.31 19.26
CA GLU A 44 7.74 22.70 20.45
C GLU A 44 6.74 21.88 21.26
N CYS A 45 5.47 22.30 21.29
CA CYS A 45 4.39 21.51 21.86
C CYS A 45 4.19 20.18 21.11
N VAL A 46 4.22 20.23 19.78
CA VAL A 46 4.01 19.05 18.93
C VAL A 46 5.20 18.11 19.02
N GLU A 47 6.42 18.64 19.03
CA GLU A 47 7.65 17.88 19.24
C GLU A 47 7.61 17.15 20.58
N PHE A 48 7.29 17.85 21.67
CA PHE A 48 7.16 17.25 22.99
C PHE A 48 6.06 16.18 23.06
N LEU A 49 4.95 16.37 22.33
CA LEU A 49 3.89 15.37 22.21
C LEU A 49 4.35 14.13 21.44
N LEU A 50 5.07 14.32 20.33
CA LEU A 50 5.60 13.24 19.51
C LEU A 50 6.64 12.43 20.29
N GLU A 51 7.58 13.09 20.97
CA GLU A 51 8.57 12.42 21.82
C GLU A 51 7.91 11.56 22.91
N HIS A 52 6.80 12.03 23.48
CA HIS A 52 6.08 11.26 24.50
C HIS A 52 5.35 10.04 23.92
N LEU A 53 4.64 10.19 22.80
CA LEU A 53 3.79 9.14 22.23
C LEU A 53 4.54 8.15 21.32
N VAL A 54 5.73 8.51 20.83
CA VAL A 54 6.53 7.68 19.91
C VAL A 54 7.61 6.89 20.66
N ASN A 55 8.11 7.40 21.80
CA ASN A 55 9.02 6.62 22.63
C ASN A 55 8.33 5.47 23.38
N GLU A 56 7.01 5.46 23.38
CA GLU A 56 6.20 4.34 23.87
C GLU A 56 5.72 3.48 22.69
N ARG A 57 5.57 2.19 22.95
CA ARG A 57 5.30 1.05 22.04
C ARG A 57 4.42 1.37 20.80
N GLU A 58 4.51 0.56 19.75
CA GLU A 58 3.73 0.67 18.49
C GLU A 58 2.22 0.98 18.65
N GLU A 59 1.59 0.59 19.76
CA GLU A 59 0.17 0.90 20.05
C GLU A 59 -0.12 2.39 20.29
N GLU A 60 0.83 3.17 20.83
CA GLU A 60 0.68 4.60 21.11
C GLU A 60 0.71 5.45 19.84
N HIS A 61 1.49 5.03 18.84
CA HIS A 61 1.48 5.60 17.49
C HIS A 61 0.08 5.56 16.85
N MET A 62 -0.67 4.49 17.07
CA MET A 62 -2.01 4.35 16.50
C MET A 62 -3.04 5.22 17.20
N LYS A 63 -2.86 5.49 18.49
CA LYS A 63 -3.70 6.46 19.21
C LYS A 63 -3.48 7.86 18.67
N LEU A 64 -2.23 8.24 18.38
CA LEU A 64 -1.91 9.52 17.74
C LEU A 64 -2.55 9.66 16.35
N TRP A 65 -2.45 8.65 15.49
CA TRP A 65 -3.08 8.68 14.16
C TRP A 65 -4.61 8.79 14.24
N ASN A 66 -5.24 8.04 15.14
CA ASN A 66 -6.68 8.12 15.36
C ASN A 66 -7.10 9.50 15.86
N ALA A 67 -6.30 10.10 16.75
CA ALA A 67 -6.53 11.45 17.24
C ALA A 67 -6.40 12.49 16.12
N LEU A 68 -5.30 12.46 15.36
CA LEU A 68 -5.06 13.33 14.20
C LEU A 68 -6.20 13.23 13.18
N TYR A 69 -6.68 12.02 12.91
CA TYR A 69 -7.85 11.82 12.08
C TYR A 69 -9.12 12.41 12.70
N ALA A 70 -9.38 12.24 13.99
CA ALA A 70 -10.56 12.81 14.63
C ALA A 70 -10.59 14.34 14.52
N VAL A 71 -9.43 14.99 14.65
CA VAL A 71 -9.29 16.45 14.60
C VAL A 71 -8.95 17.00 13.22
N ARG A 72 -8.86 16.14 12.20
CA ARG A 72 -8.39 16.47 10.84
C ARG A 72 -9.04 17.70 10.19
N ARG A 73 -10.29 18.00 10.54
CA ARG A 73 -11.00 19.18 10.00
C ARG A 73 -10.42 20.51 10.49
N ASN A 74 -9.66 20.48 11.57
CA ASN A 74 -8.98 21.64 12.15
C ASN A 74 -7.62 21.91 11.49
N TYR A 75 -7.11 20.98 10.68
CA TYR A 75 -5.77 21.04 10.09
C TYR A 75 -5.86 20.69 8.61
N LEU A 76 -6.02 21.70 7.75
CA LEU A 76 -6.30 21.50 6.32
C LEU A 76 -5.18 20.72 5.59
N GLN A 77 -3.92 20.94 5.96
CA GLN A 77 -2.78 20.18 5.43
C GLN A 77 -2.76 18.73 5.94
N ILE A 78 -3.11 18.48 7.21
CA ILE A 78 -3.26 17.10 7.72
C ILE A 78 -4.45 16.41 7.08
N TRP A 79 -5.54 17.13 6.79
CA TRP A 79 -6.66 16.59 6.04
C TRP A 79 -6.23 16.15 4.63
N ARG A 80 -5.37 16.92 3.96
CA ARG A 80 -4.78 16.56 2.65
C ARG A 80 -3.80 15.40 2.77
N MET A 81 -2.89 15.43 3.75
CA MET A 81 -1.95 14.35 4.07
C MET A 81 -2.67 13.03 4.39
N LEU A 82 -3.74 13.06 5.20
CA LEU A 82 -4.56 11.90 5.53
C LEU A 82 -5.39 11.38 4.35
N GLN A 83 -5.88 12.28 3.49
CA GLN A 83 -6.55 11.94 2.23
C GLN A 83 -5.61 11.22 1.26
N GLU A 84 -4.31 11.52 1.33
CA GLU A 84 -3.27 10.92 0.50
C GLU A 84 -2.69 9.64 1.12
N ASN A 85 -2.63 9.54 2.46
CA ASN A 85 -1.82 8.54 3.17
C ASN A 85 -2.51 7.82 4.35
N GLY A 86 -3.84 7.87 4.57
CA GLY A 86 -4.45 7.30 5.80
C GLY A 86 -5.82 6.63 5.70
N ASP A 87 -6.48 6.69 4.55
CA ASP A 87 -7.86 6.18 4.38
C ASP A 87 -7.96 4.66 4.65
N ALA A 88 -6.96 3.87 4.23
CA ALA A 88 -6.99 2.43 4.36
C ALA A 88 -6.76 1.97 5.81
N VAL A 89 -5.77 2.54 6.51
CA VAL A 89 -5.54 2.28 7.94
C VAL A 89 -6.77 2.66 8.76
N HIS A 90 -7.35 3.83 8.48
CA HIS A 90 -8.53 4.27 9.21
C HIS A 90 -9.73 3.33 8.99
N ALA A 91 -9.99 2.95 7.74
CA ALA A 91 -11.10 2.04 7.42
C ALA A 91 -10.95 0.68 8.15
N ILE A 92 -9.75 0.09 8.10
CA ILE A 92 -9.49 -1.20 8.74
C ILE A 92 -9.55 -1.08 10.26
N SER A 93 -8.95 -0.05 10.84
CA SER A 93 -8.94 0.16 12.29
C SER A 93 -10.35 0.41 12.83
N LYS A 94 -11.14 1.26 12.16
CA LYS A 94 -12.53 1.55 12.53
C LYS A 94 -13.43 0.33 12.47
N SER A 95 -13.22 -0.54 11.49
CA SER A 95 -14.02 -1.76 11.29
C SER A 95 -13.36 -3.01 11.88
N ARG A 96 -12.31 -2.86 12.69
CA ARG A 96 -11.50 -3.99 13.19
C ARG A 96 -12.35 -5.08 13.88
N PRO A 97 -13.25 -4.77 14.84
CA PRO A 97 -14.03 -5.81 15.51
C PRO A 97 -14.90 -6.59 14.53
N GLN A 98 -15.52 -5.90 13.57
CA GLN A 98 -16.35 -6.52 12.54
C GLN A 98 -15.50 -7.36 11.57
N LEU A 99 -14.35 -6.86 11.15
CA LEU A 99 -13.43 -7.57 10.26
C LEU A 99 -12.90 -8.85 10.91
N ILE A 100 -12.57 -8.83 12.20
CA ILE A 100 -12.20 -10.04 12.96
C ILE A 100 -13.34 -11.05 12.93
N ALA A 101 -14.57 -10.62 13.23
CA ALA A 101 -15.73 -11.50 13.23
C ALA A 101 -16.06 -12.05 11.83
N TRP A 102 -15.89 -11.26 10.77
CA TRP A 102 -16.23 -11.67 9.40
C TRP A 102 -15.16 -12.54 8.75
N ILE A 103 -13.88 -12.27 9.02
CA ILE A 103 -12.75 -13.03 8.48
C ILE A 103 -12.52 -14.29 9.32
N GLY A 104 -12.71 -14.18 10.64
CA GLY A 104 -12.56 -15.25 11.61
C GLY A 104 -13.56 -16.39 11.46
N THR A 105 -14.57 -16.29 10.60
CA THR A 105 -15.40 -17.46 10.21
C THR A 105 -14.60 -18.49 9.42
N ASN A 106 -13.63 -18.03 8.63
CA ASN A 106 -12.67 -18.88 7.92
C ASN A 106 -11.53 -18.00 7.37
N PRO A 107 -10.44 -17.78 8.13
CA PRO A 107 -9.34 -16.89 7.72
C PRO A 107 -8.45 -17.51 6.64
N ARG A 108 -8.63 -18.80 6.30
CA ARG A 108 -7.74 -19.54 5.39
C ARG A 108 -7.74 -18.95 3.98
N HIS A 109 -8.87 -18.48 3.46
CA HIS A 109 -8.91 -17.88 2.13
C HIS A 109 -8.02 -16.64 2.04
N LEU A 110 -8.14 -15.74 3.02
CA LEU A 110 -7.27 -14.57 3.13
C LEU A 110 -5.81 -14.97 3.38
N LEU A 111 -5.57 -15.89 4.32
CA LEU A 111 -4.21 -16.34 4.66
C LEU A 111 -3.48 -16.92 3.44
N LEU A 112 -4.14 -17.81 2.68
CA LEU A 112 -3.59 -18.37 1.45
C LEU A 112 -3.32 -17.30 0.40
N GLN A 113 -4.23 -16.34 0.23
CA GLN A 113 -4.03 -15.22 -0.69
C GLN A 113 -2.77 -14.43 -0.34
N LEU A 114 -2.58 -14.11 0.94
CA LEU A 114 -1.45 -13.34 1.42
C LEU A 114 -0.12 -14.12 1.38
N ILE A 115 -0.14 -15.43 1.65
CA ILE A 115 1.02 -16.33 1.49
C ILE A 115 1.44 -16.37 0.02
N ASN A 116 0.48 -16.57 -0.89
CA ASN A 116 0.75 -16.67 -2.32
C ASN A 116 1.35 -15.39 -2.91
N GLN A 117 1.07 -14.24 -2.29
CA GLN A 117 1.63 -12.95 -2.68
C GLN A 117 2.94 -12.61 -1.94
N SER A 118 3.49 -13.53 -1.14
CA SER A 118 4.66 -13.29 -0.28
C SER A 118 4.51 -12.08 0.65
N LEU A 119 3.28 -11.74 1.05
CA LEU A 119 3.00 -10.55 1.85
C LEU A 119 3.05 -10.81 3.36
N ILE A 120 3.19 -12.08 3.79
CA ILE A 120 3.31 -12.44 5.21
C ILE A 120 4.76 -12.82 5.54
N PRO A 121 5.40 -12.14 6.51
CA PRO A 121 6.74 -12.46 6.96
C PRO A 121 6.73 -13.69 7.90
N ARG A 122 7.89 -14.34 8.06
CA ARG A 122 8.00 -15.64 8.74
C ARG A 122 7.58 -15.61 10.21
N ASP A 123 7.85 -14.50 10.89
CA ASP A 123 7.47 -14.23 12.28
C ASP A 123 5.94 -14.14 12.45
N ALA A 124 5.25 -13.45 11.54
CA ALA A 124 3.79 -13.40 11.52
C ALA A 124 3.17 -14.77 11.21
N LEU A 125 3.79 -15.57 10.32
CA LEU A 125 3.37 -16.95 10.09
C LEU A 125 3.54 -17.83 11.33
N ALA A 126 4.62 -17.64 12.11
CA ALA A 126 4.80 -18.35 13.37
C ALA A 126 3.70 -18.01 14.38
N ARG A 127 3.33 -16.72 14.49
CA ARG A 127 2.20 -16.26 15.32
C ARG A 127 0.86 -16.85 14.88
N VAL A 128 0.61 -16.94 13.58
CA VAL A 128 -0.60 -17.56 13.03
C VAL A 128 -0.65 -19.06 13.33
N ARG A 129 0.49 -19.77 13.29
CA ARG A 129 0.56 -21.22 13.57
C ARG A 129 0.21 -21.58 15.02
N VAL A 130 0.51 -20.70 15.96
CA VAL A 130 0.24 -20.89 17.40
C VAL A 130 -1.07 -20.25 17.86
N ALA A 131 -1.85 -19.66 16.94
CA ALA A 131 -3.13 -19.07 17.25
C ALA A 131 -4.14 -20.16 17.70
N ARG A 132 -4.92 -19.84 18.73
CA ARG A 132 -5.89 -20.73 19.37
C ARG A 132 -7.28 -20.68 18.74
N SER A 133 -7.54 -19.67 17.91
CA SER A 133 -8.81 -19.50 17.21
C SER A 133 -8.63 -18.80 15.87
N ASP A 134 -9.59 -19.01 14.98
CA ASP A 134 -9.64 -18.36 13.67
C ASP A 134 -9.83 -16.84 13.76
N GLU A 135 -10.53 -16.36 14.79
CA GLU A 135 -10.61 -14.93 15.11
C GLU A 135 -9.25 -14.36 15.53
N GLN A 136 -8.46 -15.13 16.28
CA GLN A 136 -7.11 -14.73 16.65
C GLN A 136 -6.20 -14.67 15.42
N VAL A 137 -6.34 -15.60 14.47
CA VAL A 137 -5.65 -15.53 13.18
C VAL A 137 -6.03 -14.25 12.43
N ALA A 138 -7.33 -13.95 12.32
CA ALA A 138 -7.81 -12.72 11.68
C ALA A 138 -7.23 -11.47 12.36
N GLY A 139 -7.26 -11.41 13.70
CA GLY A 139 -6.67 -10.31 14.47
C GLY A 139 -5.19 -10.11 14.20
N ILE A 140 -4.39 -11.20 14.23
CA ILE A 140 -2.95 -11.15 13.93
C ILE A 140 -2.70 -10.59 12.53
N LEU A 141 -3.48 -11.04 11.53
CA LEU A 141 -3.35 -10.54 10.16
C LEU A 141 -3.69 -9.05 10.09
N LEU A 142 -4.79 -8.59 10.70
CA LEU A 142 -5.14 -7.17 10.69
C LEU A 142 -4.05 -6.34 11.35
N ASP A 143 -3.58 -6.74 12.54
CA ASP A 143 -2.56 -5.99 13.29
C ASP A 143 -1.24 -5.89 12.52
N LEU A 144 -0.83 -6.95 11.81
CA LEU A 144 0.34 -6.94 10.94
C LEU A 144 0.27 -5.83 9.88
N TYR A 145 -0.86 -5.70 9.18
CA TYR A 145 -0.98 -4.71 8.11
C TYR A 145 -1.26 -3.31 8.63
N VAL A 146 -1.95 -3.21 9.76
CA VAL A 146 -2.20 -1.96 10.49
C VAL A 146 -0.87 -1.38 10.99
N GLY A 147 0.03 -2.20 11.56
CA GLY A 147 1.38 -1.79 11.96
C GLY A 147 2.29 -1.37 10.79
N ARG A 148 1.99 -1.81 9.56
CA ARG A 148 2.70 -1.39 8.33
C ARG A 148 2.22 -0.06 7.76
N GLY A 149 1.29 0.61 8.42
CA GLY A 149 0.73 1.88 7.96
C GLY A 149 -0.15 1.72 6.71
N ASN A 150 -0.43 2.85 6.06
CA ASN A 150 -1.46 2.92 5.01
C ASN A 150 -1.17 2.03 3.81
N ASP A 151 0.05 2.01 3.31
CA ASP A 151 0.43 1.13 2.19
C ASP A 151 0.24 -0.35 2.53
N GLY A 152 0.51 -0.73 3.79
CA GLY A 152 0.20 -2.06 4.29
C GLY A 152 -1.30 -2.34 4.27
N CYS A 153 -2.10 -1.42 4.80
CA CYS A 153 -3.55 -1.55 4.79
C CYS A 153 -4.15 -1.53 3.37
N GLU A 154 -3.60 -0.78 2.42
CA GLU A 154 -4.01 -0.80 1.02
C GLU A 154 -3.79 -2.19 0.42
N ARG A 155 -2.61 -2.78 0.65
CA ARG A 155 -2.31 -4.17 0.27
C ARG A 155 -3.30 -5.16 0.88
N LEU A 156 -3.67 -4.96 2.14
CA LEU A 156 -4.68 -5.79 2.79
C LEU A 156 -6.07 -5.59 2.18
N LEU A 157 -6.49 -4.36 1.87
CA LEU A 157 -7.76 -4.09 1.18
C LEU A 157 -7.79 -4.75 -0.20
N PHE A 158 -6.69 -4.75 -0.94
CA PHE A 158 -6.56 -5.46 -2.20
C PHE A 158 -6.71 -6.97 -2.03
N ALA A 159 -6.04 -7.55 -1.02
CA ALA A 159 -6.16 -8.97 -0.72
C ALA A 159 -7.60 -9.35 -0.33
N LEU A 160 -8.23 -8.58 0.56
CA LEU A 160 -9.64 -8.76 0.95
C LEU A 160 -10.59 -8.63 -0.24
N TYR A 161 -10.31 -7.71 -1.17
CA TYR A 161 -11.09 -7.56 -2.40
C TYR A 161 -10.95 -8.77 -3.33
N ALA A 162 -9.78 -9.42 -3.37
CA ALA A 162 -9.55 -10.65 -4.14
C ALA A 162 -10.41 -11.80 -3.62
N VAL A 163 -10.50 -11.95 -2.31
CA VAL A 163 -11.27 -13.02 -1.63
C VAL A 163 -12.68 -12.59 -1.23
N LYS A 164 -13.17 -11.44 -1.72
CA LYS A 164 -14.47 -10.86 -1.29
C LYS A 164 -15.67 -11.80 -1.44
N ASN A 165 -15.63 -12.71 -2.42
CA ASN A 165 -16.75 -13.64 -2.64
C ASN A 165 -16.85 -14.70 -1.53
N GLU A 166 -15.74 -14.99 -0.85
CA GLU A 166 -15.69 -15.90 0.31
C GLU A 166 -16.19 -15.21 1.58
N TYR A 167 -16.26 -13.87 1.59
CA TYR A 167 -16.66 -13.07 2.75
C TYR A 167 -17.77 -12.07 2.39
N PRO A 168 -19.06 -12.46 2.38
CA PRO A 168 -20.16 -11.60 1.95
C PRO A 168 -20.26 -10.27 2.71
N LYS A 169 -20.01 -10.28 4.02
CA LYS A 169 -20.04 -9.07 4.87
C LYS A 169 -18.85 -8.15 4.55
N VAL A 170 -17.65 -8.70 4.34
CA VAL A 170 -16.47 -7.94 3.88
C VAL A 170 -16.74 -7.35 2.49
N LYS A 171 -17.37 -8.09 1.57
CA LYS A 171 -17.75 -7.60 0.24
C LYS A 171 -18.69 -6.39 0.30
N GLN A 172 -19.69 -6.43 1.18
CA GLN A 172 -20.60 -5.30 1.40
C GLN A 172 -19.86 -4.10 2.00
N TRP A 173 -19.00 -4.35 2.99
CA TRP A 173 -18.18 -3.31 3.61
C TRP A 173 -17.23 -2.65 2.61
N LEU A 174 -16.49 -3.42 1.80
CA LEU A 174 -15.61 -2.91 0.75
C LEU A 174 -16.35 -2.01 -0.24
N LYS A 175 -17.60 -2.34 -0.60
CA LYS A 175 -18.45 -1.48 -1.46
C LYS A 175 -18.80 -0.15 -0.80
N SER A 176 -18.86 -0.09 0.53
CA SER A 176 -19.16 1.15 1.26
C SER A 176 -17.97 2.13 1.33
N LEU A 177 -16.75 1.65 1.07
CA LEU A 177 -15.53 2.46 1.10
C LEU A 177 -15.43 3.32 -0.17
N ARG A 178 -15.87 4.59 -0.08
CA ARG A 178 -15.86 5.53 -1.22
C ARG A 178 -14.48 5.69 -1.86
N PHE A 179 -13.42 5.71 -1.04
CA PHE A 179 -12.04 5.84 -1.50
C PHE A 179 -11.51 4.57 -2.18
N LEU A 180 -12.09 3.38 -1.91
CA LEU A 180 -11.62 2.13 -2.50
C LEU A 180 -11.76 2.16 -4.02
N LYS A 181 -12.76 2.84 -4.57
CA LYS A 181 -12.88 3.01 -6.03
C LYS A 181 -11.67 3.76 -6.60
N ARG A 182 -11.23 4.84 -5.95
CA ARG A 182 -10.02 5.62 -6.27
C ARG A 182 -8.74 4.82 -6.03
N LEU A 183 -8.72 3.94 -5.03
CA LEU A 183 -7.60 3.05 -4.76
C LEU A 183 -7.42 2.01 -5.88
N LEU A 184 -8.53 1.38 -6.29
CA LEU A 184 -8.57 0.39 -7.36
C LEU A 184 -8.27 1.00 -8.74
N THR A 185 -8.24 2.32 -8.88
CA THR A 185 -7.73 3.01 -10.08
C THR A 185 -6.23 3.33 -10.00
N LYS A 186 -5.59 3.23 -8.82
CA LYS A 186 -4.14 3.43 -8.65
C LYS A 186 -3.31 2.17 -8.89
N VAL A 187 -3.89 0.97 -8.73
CA VAL A 187 -3.30 -0.33 -9.07
C VAL A 187 -4.40 -1.13 -9.77
N PRO A 188 -4.17 -1.68 -10.97
CA PRO A 188 -5.24 -2.30 -11.72
C PRO A 188 -5.64 -3.59 -11.02
N ARG A 189 -6.95 -3.80 -10.91
CA ARG A 189 -7.56 -4.93 -10.18
C ARG A 189 -6.92 -6.25 -10.53
N PHE A 190 -6.60 -6.48 -11.81
CA PHE A 190 -6.02 -7.73 -12.26
C PHE A 190 -4.62 -7.97 -11.67
N LEU A 191 -3.79 -6.95 -11.41
CA LEU A 191 -2.52 -7.15 -10.70
C LEU A 191 -2.77 -7.58 -9.27
N ALA A 192 -3.64 -6.88 -8.56
CA ALA A 192 -3.95 -7.19 -7.17
C ALA A 192 -4.57 -8.59 -6.95
N THR A 193 -5.39 -9.08 -7.90
CA THR A 193 -6.20 -10.30 -7.71
C THR A 193 -5.69 -11.53 -8.46
N THR A 194 -4.91 -11.36 -9.52
CA THR A 194 -4.46 -12.49 -10.36
C THR A 194 -3.22 -13.14 -9.78
N LYS A 195 -3.18 -14.48 -9.77
CA LYS A 195 -2.00 -15.25 -9.36
C LYS A 195 -0.82 -14.92 -10.27
N ASP A 196 0.41 -15.02 -9.77
CA ASP A 196 1.62 -14.71 -10.54
C ASP A 196 1.72 -15.54 -11.84
N ASN A 197 1.27 -16.79 -11.83
CA ASN A 197 1.19 -17.62 -13.05
C ASN A 197 0.18 -17.06 -14.06
N GLY A 198 -0.94 -16.53 -13.59
CA GLY A 198 -1.93 -15.86 -14.43
C GLY A 198 -1.38 -14.58 -15.03
N LEU A 199 -0.68 -13.76 -14.24
CA LEU A 199 -0.02 -12.53 -14.71
C LEU A 199 1.08 -12.82 -15.72
N HIS A 200 1.90 -13.83 -15.44
CA HIS A 200 2.92 -14.32 -16.36
C HIS A 200 2.31 -14.78 -17.70
N ASN A 201 1.21 -15.54 -17.64
CA ASN A 201 0.46 -15.94 -18.83
C ASN A 201 -0.12 -14.73 -19.57
N GLN A 202 -0.62 -13.72 -18.85
CA GLN A 202 -1.18 -12.52 -19.46
C GLN A 202 -0.13 -11.69 -20.21
N ILE A 203 1.11 -11.58 -19.68
CA ILE A 203 2.24 -10.99 -20.43
C ILE A 203 2.52 -11.79 -21.70
N ARG A 204 2.51 -13.13 -21.59
CA ARG A 204 2.76 -14.01 -22.74
C ARG A 204 1.66 -13.89 -23.81
N PHE A 205 0.39 -13.89 -23.41
CA PHE A 205 -0.75 -13.80 -24.32
C PHE A 205 -0.87 -12.41 -24.96
N ASN A 206 -0.58 -11.35 -24.22
CA ASN A 206 -0.63 -9.97 -24.72
C ASN A 206 0.73 -9.46 -25.22
N LYS A 207 1.71 -10.35 -25.47
CA LYS A 207 3.10 -9.98 -25.83
C LYS A 207 3.14 -8.98 -27.00
N ALA A 208 2.38 -9.22 -28.06
CA ALA A 208 2.35 -8.35 -29.23
C ALA A 208 1.83 -6.94 -28.89
N ARG A 209 0.80 -6.85 -28.05
CA ARG A 209 0.21 -5.58 -27.62
C ARG A 209 1.18 -4.81 -26.72
N PHE A 210 1.84 -5.49 -25.79
CA PHE A 210 2.88 -4.88 -24.97
C PHE A 210 4.06 -4.38 -25.82
N CYS A 211 4.46 -5.13 -26.86
CA CYS A 211 5.48 -4.66 -27.79
C CYS A 211 5.06 -3.35 -28.45
N GLU A 212 3.85 -3.30 -28.99
CA GLU A 212 3.30 -2.12 -29.66
C GLU A 212 3.22 -0.90 -28.72
N ALA A 213 2.83 -1.13 -27.47
CA ALA A 213 2.73 -0.06 -26.47
C ALA A 213 4.11 0.51 -26.11
N ILE A 214 5.15 -0.33 -26.01
CA ILE A 214 6.50 0.09 -25.60
C ILE A 214 7.30 0.70 -26.77
N MET A 215 6.99 0.34 -28.02
CA MET A 215 7.74 0.76 -29.21
C MET A 215 8.03 2.27 -29.31
N HIS A 216 7.15 3.11 -28.79
CA HIS A 216 7.30 4.56 -28.90
C HIS A 216 8.28 5.15 -27.87
N ASP A 217 8.53 4.47 -26.75
CA ASP A 217 9.46 4.93 -25.72
C ASP A 217 10.12 3.74 -24.98
N LEU A 218 11.09 3.13 -25.65
CA LEU A 218 11.90 2.06 -25.06
C LEU A 218 12.91 2.58 -24.03
N GLU A 219 13.54 3.73 -24.28
CA GLU A 219 14.60 4.26 -23.42
C GLU A 219 14.07 4.77 -22.07
N GLY A 220 12.90 5.41 -22.06
CA GLY A 220 12.22 5.80 -20.83
C GLY A 220 11.91 4.58 -19.95
N LEU A 221 11.40 3.51 -20.55
CA LEU A 221 11.13 2.26 -19.83
C LEU A 221 12.42 1.59 -19.31
N LEU A 222 13.48 1.51 -20.13
CA LEU A 222 14.76 0.91 -19.72
C LEU A 222 15.38 1.65 -18.54
N SER A 223 15.36 2.99 -18.58
CA SER A 223 15.84 3.84 -17.48
C SER A 223 15.05 3.58 -16.19
N TYR A 224 13.74 3.39 -16.30
CA TYR A 224 12.88 3.12 -15.15
C TYR A 224 13.08 1.71 -14.58
N LEU A 225 13.22 0.71 -15.45
CA LEU A 225 13.51 -0.67 -15.06
C LEU A 225 14.88 -0.80 -14.38
N GLU A 226 15.87 -0.02 -14.82
CA GLU A 226 17.18 0.05 -14.18
C GLU A 226 17.09 0.73 -12.80
N LYS A 227 16.42 1.88 -12.70
CA LYS A 227 16.21 2.61 -11.44
C LYS A 227 15.48 1.77 -10.39
N ARG A 228 14.56 0.91 -10.81
CA ARG A 228 13.83 -0.02 -9.94
C ARG A 228 14.61 -1.29 -9.60
N ASN A 229 15.86 -1.43 -10.06
CA ASN A 229 16.65 -2.65 -9.97
C ASN A 229 15.92 -3.88 -10.55
N TYR A 230 15.00 -3.67 -11.48
CA TYR A 230 14.36 -4.76 -12.19
C TYR A 230 15.38 -5.38 -13.14
N PHE A 231 15.96 -4.59 -14.06
CA PHE A 231 17.10 -5.01 -14.89
C PHE A 231 18.41 -4.41 -14.36
N SER A 232 19.51 -5.13 -14.54
CA SER A 232 20.86 -4.59 -14.30
C SER A 232 21.28 -3.68 -15.46
N LYS A 233 22.27 -2.83 -15.21
CA LYS A 233 22.94 -2.01 -16.24
C LYS A 233 23.45 -2.81 -17.43
N THR A 234 23.94 -4.03 -17.18
CA THR A 234 24.41 -4.94 -18.22
C THR A 234 23.28 -5.38 -19.14
N VAL A 235 22.13 -5.78 -18.58
CA VAL A 235 20.98 -6.22 -19.37
C VAL A 235 20.36 -5.04 -20.14
N THR A 236 20.25 -3.85 -19.52
CA THR A 236 19.74 -2.68 -20.24
C THR A 236 20.68 -2.23 -21.35
N ALA A 237 22.00 -2.33 -21.17
CA ALA A 237 22.98 -2.07 -22.22
C ALA A 237 22.87 -3.06 -23.40
N GLU A 238 22.63 -4.35 -23.13
CA GLU A 238 22.41 -5.37 -24.17
C GLU A 238 21.18 -5.03 -25.02
N ILE A 239 20.07 -4.62 -24.40
CA ILE A 239 18.85 -4.25 -25.12
C ILE A 239 19.09 -3.00 -25.99
N ARG A 240 19.83 -2.00 -25.49
CA ARG A 240 20.22 -0.80 -26.26
C ARG A 240 21.11 -1.14 -27.45
N ASP A 241 22.06 -2.06 -27.27
CA ASP A 241 22.92 -2.53 -28.38
C ASP A 241 22.10 -3.28 -29.43
N MET A 242 21.13 -4.09 -29.00
CA MET A 242 20.20 -4.77 -29.90
C MET A 242 19.35 -3.79 -30.69
N GLU A 243 18.86 -2.72 -30.07
CA GLU A 243 18.11 -1.67 -30.76
C GLU A 243 18.95 -1.05 -31.88
N LYS A 244 20.23 -0.75 -31.62
CA LYS A 244 21.15 -0.17 -32.61
C LYS A 244 21.45 -1.13 -33.76
N LYS A 245 21.61 -2.43 -33.49
CA LYS A 245 22.03 -3.43 -34.48
C LYS A 245 20.90 -4.03 -35.28
N LYS A 246 19.76 -4.29 -34.64
CA LYS A 246 18.65 -5.08 -35.18
C LYS A 246 17.33 -4.32 -35.24
N GLY A 247 17.31 -3.08 -34.75
CA GLY A 247 16.12 -2.24 -34.73
C GLY A 247 15.30 -2.41 -33.46
N ARG A 248 14.50 -1.37 -33.18
CA ARG A 248 13.73 -1.24 -31.93
C ARG A 248 12.72 -2.35 -31.73
N GLU A 249 12.06 -2.82 -32.78
CA GLU A 249 11.03 -3.86 -32.66
C GLU A 249 11.61 -5.16 -32.06
N LEU A 250 12.80 -5.58 -32.53
CA LEU A 250 13.49 -6.75 -32.01
C LEU A 250 13.99 -6.53 -30.58
N ALA A 251 14.47 -5.33 -30.25
CA ALA A 251 14.89 -4.99 -28.90
C ALA A 251 13.71 -5.03 -27.89
N VAL A 252 12.54 -4.51 -28.27
CA VAL A 252 11.33 -4.57 -27.43
C VAL A 252 10.85 -6.00 -27.23
N LYS A 253 10.84 -6.82 -28.30
CA LYS A 253 10.51 -8.25 -28.20
C LYS A 253 11.44 -8.97 -27.23
N HIS A 254 12.75 -8.72 -27.32
CA HIS A 254 13.76 -9.27 -26.43
C HIS A 254 13.58 -8.82 -24.98
N LEU A 255 13.24 -7.55 -24.74
CA LEU A 255 12.93 -7.02 -23.41
C LEU A 255 11.80 -7.81 -22.74
N ILE A 256 10.70 -8.05 -23.46
CA ILE A 256 9.55 -8.79 -22.91
C ILE A 256 9.92 -10.26 -22.67
N GLU A 257 10.72 -10.87 -23.55
CA GLU A 257 11.22 -12.22 -23.35
C GLU A 257 12.10 -12.34 -22.11
N LEU A 258 12.99 -11.37 -21.88
CA LEU A 258 13.81 -11.31 -20.66
C LEU A 258 12.96 -11.10 -19.40
N ALA A 259 11.90 -10.29 -19.47
CA ALA A 259 10.97 -10.10 -18.37
C ALA A 259 10.18 -11.38 -18.05
N LEU A 260 9.78 -12.15 -19.07
CA LEU A 260 9.20 -13.49 -18.89
C LEU A 260 10.24 -14.48 -18.33
N GLY A 261 11.47 -14.47 -18.84
CA GLY A 261 12.55 -15.39 -18.44
C GLY A 261 12.94 -15.29 -16.96
N LYS A 262 12.68 -14.16 -16.30
CA LYS A 262 12.88 -13.96 -14.85
C LYS A 262 11.90 -14.71 -13.95
N GLY A 263 10.86 -15.30 -14.53
CA GLY A 263 9.90 -16.14 -13.83
C GLY A 263 8.70 -15.40 -13.24
N ARG A 264 7.78 -16.21 -12.69
CA ARG A 264 6.41 -15.81 -12.34
C ARG A 264 6.35 -14.67 -11.32
N ALA A 265 7.15 -14.74 -10.26
CA ALA A 265 7.18 -13.70 -9.21
C ALA A 265 7.60 -12.33 -9.77
N LYS A 266 8.54 -12.31 -10.73
CA LYS A 266 9.03 -11.09 -11.38
C LYS A 266 8.11 -10.57 -12.48
N SER A 267 7.12 -11.35 -12.91
CA SER A 267 6.10 -10.91 -13.86
C SER A 267 5.11 -9.92 -13.24
N ARG A 268 4.78 -10.08 -11.95
CA ARG A 268 3.96 -9.08 -11.23
C ARG A 268 4.68 -7.74 -11.14
N GLU A 269 5.91 -7.76 -10.63
CA GLU A 269 6.73 -6.56 -10.48
C GLU A 269 6.90 -5.82 -11.81
N PHE A 270 7.08 -6.55 -12.91
CA PHE A 270 7.14 -5.96 -14.25
C PHE A 270 5.86 -5.23 -14.64
N LEU A 271 4.70 -5.86 -14.45
CA LEU A 271 3.43 -5.23 -14.79
C LEU A 271 3.07 -4.07 -13.86
N GLU A 272 3.48 -4.12 -12.58
CA GLU A 272 3.35 -2.99 -11.66
C GLU A 272 4.17 -1.79 -12.14
N ILE A 273 5.39 -2.02 -12.64
CA ILE A 273 6.22 -0.97 -13.25
C ILE A 273 5.54 -0.40 -14.50
N LEU A 274 5.07 -1.26 -15.42
CA LEU A 274 4.36 -0.82 -16.62
C LEU A 274 3.08 -0.04 -16.30
N TRP A 275 2.35 -0.44 -15.26
CA TRP A 275 1.16 0.27 -14.80
C TRP A 275 1.48 1.65 -14.23
N GLN A 276 2.55 1.78 -13.43
CA GLN A 276 2.98 3.09 -12.92
C GLN A 276 3.30 4.07 -14.05
N LEU A 277 3.73 3.55 -15.20
CA LEU A 277 4.05 4.34 -16.37
C LEU A 277 2.86 4.53 -17.33
N GLN A 278 1.68 3.95 -17.07
CA GLN A 278 0.56 3.96 -18.04
C GLN A 278 0.16 5.35 -18.54
N GLY A 279 0.35 6.41 -17.74
CA GLY A 279 0.07 7.79 -18.13
C GLY A 279 1.01 8.30 -19.23
N GLN A 280 2.20 7.71 -19.35
CA GLN A 280 3.19 7.96 -20.40
C GLN A 280 2.97 7.04 -21.62
N TYR A 281 2.20 5.95 -21.47
CA TYR A 281 1.94 4.96 -22.51
C TYR A 281 0.42 4.75 -22.70
N PRO A 282 -0.26 5.58 -23.54
CA PRO A 282 -1.71 5.52 -23.70
C PRO A 282 -2.25 4.15 -24.15
N LYS A 283 -1.48 3.43 -24.98
CA LYS A 283 -1.81 2.07 -25.43
C LYS A 283 -1.74 1.04 -24.28
N MET A 284 -0.92 1.29 -23.26
CA MET A 284 -0.75 0.42 -22.10
C MET A 284 -2.02 0.38 -21.24
N THR A 285 -2.69 1.52 -21.09
CA THR A 285 -3.94 1.64 -20.32
C THR A 285 -5.02 0.69 -20.88
N ARG A 286 -5.18 0.64 -22.21
CA ARG A 286 -6.15 -0.25 -22.88
C ARG A 286 -5.84 -1.73 -22.67
N ILE A 287 -4.55 -2.11 -22.71
CA ILE A 287 -4.15 -3.51 -22.46
C ILE A 287 -4.55 -3.91 -21.04
N PHE A 288 -4.33 -3.03 -20.07
CA PHE A 288 -4.65 -3.28 -18.68
C PHE A 288 -6.16 -3.27 -18.36
N ASP A 289 -6.97 -2.50 -19.09
CA ASP A 289 -8.43 -2.51 -18.96
C ASP A 289 -9.06 -3.81 -19.50
N GLU A 290 -8.39 -4.49 -20.42
CA GLU A 290 -8.86 -5.72 -21.09
C GLU A 290 -8.26 -7.02 -20.48
N MET A 291 -7.36 -6.92 -19.51
CA MET A 291 -6.75 -8.03 -18.77
C MET A 291 -7.53 -8.41 -17.51
#